data_AF-K7FD08-F1
#
_entry.id   AF-K7FD08-F1
#
_cell.length_a   1.000
_cell.length_b   1.000
_cell.length_c   1.000
_cell.angle_alpha   90.00
_cell.angle_beta   90.00
_cell.angle_gamma   90.00
#
_symmetry.space_group_name_H-M   'P 1'
#
loop_
_entity.id
_entity.type
_entity.pdbx_description
1 polymer ?
#
loop_
_entity_poly.entity_id
_entity_poly.type
_entity_poly.pdbx_seq_one_letter_code
_entity_poly.pdbx_strand_id
1 'polypeptide(L)' 'MEVSVAALAVLLIAACCSQVSAAPIGSDLPTACCFSYTARQMPRSFLRDYYSTSSLCSQPGVV' A
#
# COMPACT_ATOMS: atom_id res chain seq x y z
N MET A 1 27.46 25.21 -28.07
CA MET A 1 27.84 24.45 -26.86
C MET A 1 26.72 24.54 -25.83
N GLU A 2 26.28 25.75 -25.48
CA GLU A 2 25.16 26.05 -24.57
C GLU A 2 23.83 25.32 -24.91
N VAL A 3 23.39 25.37 -26.17
CA VAL A 3 22.09 24.78 -26.57
C VAL A 3 22.05 23.26 -26.36
N SER A 4 23.19 22.59 -26.55
CA SER A 4 23.30 21.14 -26.35
C SER A 4 23.27 20.75 -24.89
N VAL A 5 23.86 21.58 -24.01
CA VAL A 5 23.82 21.38 -22.56
C VAL A 5 22.41 21.56 -22.04
N ALA A 6 21.70 22.58 -22.51
CA ALA A 6 20.30 22.81 -22.14
C ALA A 6 19.39 21.64 -22.57
N ALA A 7 19.56 21.15 -23.80
CA ALA A 7 18.78 20.01 -24.31
C ALA A 7 19.04 18.73 -23.51
N LEU A 8 20.31 18.45 -23.16
CA LEU A 8 20.68 17.30 -22.33
C LEU A 8 20.09 17.41 -20.92
N ALA A 9 20.13 18.59 -20.31
CA ALA A 9 19.55 18.82 -18.99
C ALA A 9 18.03 18.56 -18.99
N VAL A 10 17.31 19.05 -20.00
CA VAL A 10 15.86 18.82 -20.13
C VAL A 10 15.53 17.33 -20.32
N LEU A 11 16.29 16.62 -21.15
CA LEU A 11 16.10 15.18 -21.36
C LEU A 11 16.34 14.36 -20.07
N LEU A 12 17.37 14.71 -19.30
CA LEU A 12 17.67 14.04 -18.03
C LEU A 12 16.57 14.26 -16.98
N ILE A 13 16.02 15.48 -16.90
CA ILE A 13 14.92 15.80 -15.99
C ILE A 13 13.67 15.00 -16.36
N ALA A 14 13.31 14.95 -17.66
CA ALA A 14 12.15 14.19 -18.13
C ALA A 14 12.28 12.68 -17.86
N ALA A 15 13.48 12.12 -18.04
CA ALA A 15 13.76 10.71 -17.75
C ALA A 15 13.71 10.37 -16.24
N CYS A 16 14.10 11.30 -15.37
CA CYS A 16 14.05 11.12 -13.92
C CYS A 16 12.61 11.22 -13.39
N CYS A 17 11.82 12.14 -13.93
CA CYS A 17 10.43 12.35 -13.50
C CYS A 17 9.45 11.27 -14.02
N SER A 18 9.84 10.48 -15.04
CA SER A 18 8.99 9.43 -15.62
C SER A 18 9.15 8.07 -14.95
N GLN A 19 10.17 7.88 -14.10
CA GLN A 19 10.46 6.59 -13.45
C GLN A 19 10.14 6.54 -11.96
N VAL A 20 9.14 7.30 -11.50
CA VAL A 20 8.51 7.04 -10.21
C VAL A 20 7.38 6.03 -10.43
N SER A 21 7.76 4.81 -10.78
CA SER A 21 6.89 3.66 -10.54
C SER A 21 6.90 3.41 -9.03
N ALA A 22 5.93 4.02 -8.35
CA ALA A 22 5.54 3.51 -7.03
C ALA A 22 5.06 2.07 -7.26
N ALA A 23 5.94 1.09 -7.02
CA ALA A 23 5.50 -0.28 -6.87
C ALA A 23 4.37 -0.28 -5.82
N PRO A 24 3.27 -1.02 -6.03
CA PRO A 24 2.27 -1.15 -5.00
C PRO A 24 3.00 -1.63 -3.73
N ILE A 25 2.99 -0.81 -2.70
CA ILE A 25 3.41 -1.24 -1.36
C ILE A 25 2.42 -2.35 -1.01
N GLY A 26 2.80 -3.61 -1.22
CA GLY A 26 2.02 -4.76 -0.78
C GLY A 26 1.55 -5.78 -1.82
N SER A 27 2.28 -6.04 -2.92
CA SER A 27 2.06 -7.29 -3.67
C SER A 27 2.63 -8.53 -2.98
N ASP A 28 3.65 -8.36 -2.12
CA ASP A 28 4.45 -9.49 -1.62
C ASP A 28 4.29 -9.77 -0.12
N LEU A 29 3.45 -9.00 0.60
CA LEU A 29 3.08 -9.35 1.98
C LEU A 29 1.69 -9.98 1.97
N PRO A 30 1.51 -11.24 2.44
CA PRO A 30 0.19 -11.82 2.58
C PRO A 30 -0.62 -10.94 3.52
N THR A 31 -1.52 -10.14 2.94
CA THR A 31 -2.42 -9.28 3.71
C THR A 31 -3.44 -10.19 4.37
N ALA A 32 -3.50 -10.16 5.69
CA ALA A 32 -4.49 -10.94 6.43
C ALA A 32 -5.89 -10.37 6.15
N CYS A 33 -6.74 -11.18 5.52
CA CYS A 33 -8.15 -10.88 5.29
C CYS A 33 -9.05 -11.84 6.08
N CYS A 34 -10.21 -11.34 6.50
CA CYS A 34 -11.24 -12.16 7.12
C CYS A 34 -12.18 -12.73 6.06
N PHE A 35 -12.35 -14.05 6.03
CA PHE A 35 -13.32 -14.74 5.16
C PHE A 35 -14.55 -15.25 5.92
N SER A 36 -14.46 -15.27 7.26
CA SER A 36 -15.50 -15.72 8.18
C SER A 36 -15.44 -14.88 9.45
N TYR A 37 -16.59 -14.73 10.12
CA TYR A 37 -16.73 -13.93 11.33
C TYR A 37 -17.17 -14.81 12.51
N THR A 38 -16.74 -14.44 13.72
CA THR A 38 -17.27 -15.08 14.94
C THR A 38 -18.75 -14.71 15.10
N ALA A 39 -19.60 -15.73 15.26
CA ALA A 39 -21.01 -15.51 15.59
C ALA A 39 -21.23 -15.13 17.06
N ARG A 40 -20.24 -15.40 17.93
CA ARG A 40 -20.30 -15.06 19.36
C ARG A 40 -19.70 -13.68 19.60
N GLN A 41 -20.37 -12.91 20.46
CA GLN A 41 -19.82 -11.68 21.01
C GLN A 41 -18.67 -12.01 21.95
N MET A 42 -17.51 -11.38 21.72
CA MET A 42 -16.34 -11.52 22.57
C MET A 42 -16.47 -10.59 23.79
N PRO A 43 -16.34 -11.11 25.02
CA PRO A 43 -16.33 -10.26 26.20
C PRO A 43 -15.10 -9.35 26.16
N ARG A 44 -15.32 -8.04 26.33
CA ARG A 44 -14.25 -7.02 26.26
C ARG A 44 -13.12 -7.25 27.24
N SER A 45 -13.39 -7.94 28.35
CA SER A 45 -12.38 -8.30 29.36
C SER A 45 -11.26 -9.20 28.82
N PHE A 46 -11.51 -9.95 27.74
CA PHE A 46 -10.51 -10.84 27.13
C PHE A 46 -9.76 -10.20 25.96
N LEU A 47 -10.17 -9.03 25.48
CA LEU A 47 -9.49 -8.34 24.39
C LEU A 47 -8.19 -7.72 24.91
N ARG A 48 -7.07 -8.06 24.27
CA ARG A 48 -5.76 -7.44 24.52
C ARG A 48 -5.49 -6.31 23.54
N ASP A 49 -5.85 -6.52 22.29
CA ASP A 49 -5.72 -5.56 21.20
C ASP A 49 -6.75 -5.90 20.11
N TYR A 50 -6.97 -4.99 19.18
CA TYR A 50 -7.73 -5.21 17.97
C TYR A 50 -7.22 -4.33 16.84
N TYR A 51 -7.24 -4.84 15.60
CA TYR A 51 -6.89 -4.04 14.43
C TYR A 51 -7.83 -4.33 13.25
N SER A 52 -8.03 -3.30 12.42
CA SER A 52 -8.81 -3.44 11.19
C SER A 52 -7.98 -4.08 10.09
N THR A 53 -8.60 -4.98 9.33
CA THR A 53 -7.97 -5.55 8.13
C THR A 53 -7.77 -4.47 7.06
N SER A 54 -6.87 -4.75 6.12
CA SER A 54 -6.58 -3.83 5.00
C SER A 54 -7.81 -3.57 4.13
N SER A 55 -7.87 -2.37 3.53
CA SER A 55 -8.85 -2.01 2.51
C SER A 55 -8.67 -2.78 1.19
N LEU A 56 -7.57 -3.53 1.05
CA LEU A 56 -7.36 -4.45 -0.08
C LEU A 56 -8.24 -5.70 -0.01
N CYS A 57 -8.80 -6.01 1.16
CA CYS A 57 -9.70 -7.14 1.33
C CYS A 57 -11.09 -6.83 0.74
N SER A 58 -11.71 -7.82 0.10
CA SER A 58 -13.08 -7.67 -0.45
C SER A 58 -14.15 -7.42 0.61
N GLN A 59 -13.86 -7.78 1.87
CA GLN A 59 -14.75 -7.59 3.00
C GLN A 59 -13.98 -6.94 4.16
N PRO A 60 -14.58 -5.97 4.87
CA PRO A 60 -13.98 -5.39 6.05
C PRO A 60 -13.98 -6.38 7.21
N GLY A 61 -12.95 -6.36 8.05
CA GLY A 61 -12.82 -7.23 9.22
C GLY A 61 -12.04 -6.57 10.36
N VAL A 62 -12.19 -7.14 11.55
CA VAL A 62 -11.41 -6.78 12.76
C VAL A 62 -10.87 -8.07 13.34
N VAL A 63 -9.58 -8.09 13.64
CA VAL A 63 -8.86 -9.19 14.29
C VAL A 63 -8.48 -8.78 15.69
#